data_AF-A0A7W0V710-F1
#
_entry.id   AF-A0A7W0V710-F1
#
_cell.length_a   1.000
_cell.length_b   1.000
_cell.length_c   1.000
_cell.angle_alpha   90.00
_cell.angle_beta   90.00
_cell.angle_gamma   90.00
#
_symmetry.space_group_name_H-M   'P 1'
#
loop_
_entity.id
_entity.type
_entity.pdbx_description
1 polymer ?
#
loop_
_entity_poly.entity_id
_entity_poly.type
_entity_poly.pdbx_seq_one_letter_code
_entity_poly.pdbx_strand_id
1 'polypeptide(L)'
;MAFRLNGVGGSVDLNNAPVATPTAVNPDAAYQVMLSETMIDGTFDEVLSAEHAVMVYESDEAMEVIACGNIGGAMSGDMLISGLAESGVPGHVGFAMFAPDGDGTLVSVIIGHALAPVSAASGVAEPSDSASIEADHEHAEGEDADHAHAEEERHDAAATPEP
;
A
#
# COMPACT_ATOMS: atom_id res chain seq x y z
N MET A 1 -21.30 18.25 -8.02
CA MET A 1 -21.22 17.79 -6.62
C MET A 1 -19.98 16.92 -6.47
N ALA A 2 -19.37 16.83 -5.28
CA ALA A 2 -18.23 15.95 -5.04
C ALA A 2 -18.63 14.86 -4.05
N PHE A 3 -18.32 13.61 -4.37
CA PHE A 3 -18.51 12.45 -3.50
C PHE A 3 -17.17 12.08 -2.89
N ARG A 4 -17.12 11.85 -1.57
CA ARG A 4 -15.91 11.33 -0.92
C ARG A 4 -15.89 9.81 -1.06
N LEU A 5 -14.70 9.28 -1.31
CA LEU A 5 -14.44 7.85 -1.37
C LEU A 5 -13.51 7.44 -0.22
N ASN A 6 -13.57 6.18 0.18
CA ASN A 6 -12.59 5.56 1.06
C ASN A 6 -11.19 5.61 0.43
N GLY A 7 -10.17 5.85 1.24
CA GLY A 7 -8.77 5.82 0.80
C GLY A 7 -8.38 4.45 0.25
N VAL A 8 -7.65 4.42 -0.87
CA VAL A 8 -7.21 3.16 -1.48
C VAL A 8 -6.15 2.51 -0.59
N GLY A 9 -6.39 1.27 -0.16
CA GLY A 9 -5.52 0.59 0.83
C GLY A 9 -5.67 1.11 2.27
N GLY A 10 -6.67 1.95 2.55
CA GLY A 10 -6.98 2.42 3.90
C GLY A 10 -7.41 1.26 4.83
N SER A 11 -7.03 1.34 6.10
CA SER A 11 -7.43 0.38 7.14
C SER A 11 -8.80 0.66 7.75
N VAL A 12 -9.35 1.86 7.50
CA VAL A 12 -10.66 2.32 7.98
C VAL A 12 -11.43 3.03 6.88
N ASP A 13 -12.76 3.01 6.98
CA ASP A 13 -13.67 3.69 6.06
C ASP A 13 -14.00 5.13 6.50
N LEU A 14 -14.83 5.83 5.73
CA LEU A 14 -15.30 7.19 6.02
C LEU A 14 -16.04 7.32 7.37
N ASN A 15 -16.56 6.22 7.92
CA ASN A 15 -17.23 6.17 9.22
C ASN A 15 -16.28 5.70 10.34
N ASN A 16 -14.98 5.58 10.04
CA ASN A 16 -13.94 5.09 10.94
C ASN A 16 -14.18 3.63 11.40
N ALA A 17 -14.90 2.84 10.60
CA ALA A 17 -15.04 1.41 10.79
C ALA A 17 -13.88 0.67 10.10
N PRO A 18 -13.39 -0.46 10.65
CA PRO A 18 -12.32 -1.22 10.03
C PRO A 18 -12.71 -1.74 8.64
N VAL A 19 -11.83 -1.52 7.65
CA VAL A 19 -11.95 -2.11 6.31
C VAL A 19 -11.27 -3.48 6.33
N ALA A 20 -11.96 -4.49 5.80
CA ALA A 20 -11.41 -5.83 5.73
C ALA A 20 -10.16 -5.84 4.84
N THR A 21 -9.04 -6.35 5.37
CA THR A 21 -7.84 -6.58 4.56
C THR A 21 -8.10 -7.71 3.56
N PRO A 22 -7.89 -7.50 2.25
CA PRO A 22 -8.04 -8.55 1.27
C PRO A 22 -7.06 -9.72 1.52
N THR A 23 -7.55 -10.95 1.39
CA THR A 23 -6.69 -12.14 1.46
C THR A 23 -5.92 -12.30 0.15
N ALA A 24 -4.59 -12.32 0.22
CA ALA A 24 -3.74 -12.63 -0.93
C ALA A 24 -3.93 -14.08 -1.39
N VAL A 25 -4.01 -14.29 -2.70
CA VAL A 25 -4.05 -15.61 -3.34
C VAL A 25 -2.87 -15.72 -4.29
N ASN A 26 -2.09 -16.81 -4.17
CA ASN A 26 -0.85 -17.03 -4.93
C ASN A 26 0.14 -15.84 -4.88
N PRO A 27 0.54 -15.36 -3.68
CA PRO A 27 1.29 -14.12 -3.53
C PRO A 27 2.60 -14.11 -4.32
N ASP A 28 3.28 -15.26 -4.42
CA ASP A 28 4.57 -15.38 -5.14
C ASP A 28 4.46 -15.19 -6.66
N ALA A 29 3.23 -15.25 -7.21
CA ALA A 29 2.95 -15.14 -8.64
C ALA A 29 2.00 -13.99 -8.99
N ALA A 30 1.56 -13.22 -7.99
CA ALA A 30 0.61 -12.14 -8.15
C ALA A 30 1.27 -10.77 -7.95
N TYR A 31 0.65 -9.75 -8.53
CA TYR A 31 1.03 -8.37 -8.32
C TYR A 31 0.13 -7.70 -7.30
N GLN A 32 0.70 -6.81 -6.49
CA GLN A 32 -0.04 -6.07 -5.48
C GLN A 32 -1.00 -5.08 -6.15
N VAL A 33 -2.23 -5.08 -5.65
CA VAL A 33 -3.24 -4.10 -5.95
C VAL A 33 -3.73 -3.48 -4.65
N MET A 34 -3.99 -2.19 -4.69
CA MET A 34 -4.67 -1.48 -3.62
C MET A 34 -6.15 -1.41 -3.99
N LEU A 35 -7.00 -1.75 -3.04
CA LEU A 35 -8.45 -1.76 -3.19
C LEU A 35 -9.07 -0.72 -2.26
N SER A 36 -10.14 -0.09 -2.73
CA SER A 36 -11.09 0.66 -1.90
C SER A 36 -12.49 0.37 -2.42
N GLU A 37 -13.45 0.26 -1.52
CA GLU A 37 -14.87 0.14 -1.85
C GLU A 37 -15.64 1.16 -1.03
N THR A 38 -16.48 1.96 -1.67
CA THR A 38 -17.28 3.01 -1.02
C THR A 38 -18.70 2.98 -1.53
N MET A 39 -19.67 3.06 -0.64
CA MET A 39 -21.05 3.38 -1.02
C MET A 39 -21.23 4.89 -1.00
N ILE A 40 -21.60 5.48 -2.14
CA ILE A 40 -21.92 6.91 -2.23
C ILE A 40 -23.42 7.12 -2.20
N ASP A 41 -23.83 8.18 -1.49
CA ASP A 41 -25.21 8.64 -1.45
C ASP A 41 -25.56 9.30 -2.78
N GLY A 42 -26.34 8.61 -3.61
CA GLY A 42 -26.70 9.07 -4.95
C GLY A 42 -26.93 7.89 -5.87
N THR A 43 -28.01 7.98 -6.64
CA THR A 43 -28.34 6.95 -7.63
C THR A 43 -27.28 6.93 -8.73
N PHE A 44 -27.12 5.77 -9.35
CA PHE A 44 -26.18 5.58 -10.45
C PHE A 44 -26.42 6.59 -11.59
N ASP A 45 -27.69 6.83 -11.93
CA ASP A 45 -28.06 7.81 -12.96
C ASP A 45 -27.67 9.24 -12.56
N GLU A 46 -27.81 9.62 -11.29
CA GLU A 46 -27.37 10.94 -10.82
C GLU A 46 -25.85 11.11 -10.96
N VAL A 47 -25.08 10.07 -10.62
CA VAL A 47 -23.62 10.05 -10.76
C VAL A 47 -23.18 10.16 -12.23
N LEU A 48 -23.98 9.64 -13.17
CA LEU A 48 -23.69 9.72 -14.60
C LEU A 48 -24.30 10.96 -15.29
N SER A 49 -25.23 11.64 -14.64
CA SER A 49 -25.96 12.78 -15.23
C SER A 49 -25.11 14.04 -15.41
N ALA A 50 -23.92 14.10 -14.83
CA ALA A 50 -23.00 15.22 -14.91
C ALA A 50 -21.56 14.76 -15.16
N GLU A 51 -20.71 15.70 -15.60
CA GLU A 51 -19.28 15.44 -15.76
C GLU A 51 -18.62 15.33 -14.39
N HIS A 52 -18.19 14.11 -14.06
CA HIS A 52 -17.47 13.79 -12.83
C HIS A 52 -16.11 13.17 -13.14
N ALA A 53 -15.20 13.23 -12.18
CA ALA A 53 -13.91 12.54 -12.23
C ALA A 53 -13.62 11.87 -10.90
N VAL A 54 -12.93 10.74 -10.97
CA VAL A 54 -12.32 10.09 -9.81
C VAL A 54 -10.91 10.65 -9.63
N MET A 55 -10.61 11.07 -8.41
CA MET A 55 -9.31 11.57 -8.00
C MET A 55 -8.83 10.70 -6.86
N VAL A 56 -7.66 10.08 -7.03
CA VAL A 56 -7.00 9.28 -5.99
C VAL A 56 -5.81 10.08 -5.47
N TYR A 57 -5.78 10.29 -4.16
CA TYR A 57 -4.68 10.96 -3.47
C TYR A 57 -3.77 9.93 -2.80
N GLU A 58 -2.52 10.30 -2.56
CA GLU A 58 -1.56 9.44 -1.86
C GLU A 58 -2.02 9.11 -0.45
N SER A 59 -2.52 10.10 0.29
CA SER A 59 -3.14 9.92 1.61
C SER A 59 -4.03 11.10 1.97
N ASP A 60 -4.72 11.03 3.11
CA ASP A 60 -5.52 12.15 3.62
C ASP A 60 -4.65 13.35 4.06
N GLU A 61 -3.38 13.11 4.39
CA GLU A 61 -2.41 14.13 4.79
C GLU A 61 -1.66 14.69 3.57
N ALA A 62 -1.39 13.81 2.59
CA ALA A 62 -0.73 14.13 1.33
C ALA A 62 -1.77 14.25 0.22
N MET A 63 -2.25 15.48 0.00
CA MET A 63 -3.20 15.85 -1.06
C MET A 63 -2.58 15.84 -2.48
N GLU A 64 -1.53 15.06 -2.70
CA GLU A 64 -0.97 14.82 -4.03
C GLU A 64 -1.81 13.77 -4.76
N VAL A 65 -2.27 14.13 -5.96
CA VAL A 65 -3.03 13.21 -6.81
C VAL A 65 -2.05 12.20 -7.39
N ILE A 66 -2.32 10.90 -7.23
CA ILE A 66 -1.50 9.81 -7.78
C ILE A 66 -2.15 9.17 -9.01
N ALA A 67 -3.49 9.21 -9.10
CA ALA A 67 -4.23 8.72 -10.25
C ALA A 67 -5.54 9.50 -10.43
N CYS A 68 -5.96 9.69 -11.68
CA CYS A 68 -7.24 10.32 -11.99
C CYS A 68 -7.87 9.78 -13.27
N GLY A 69 -9.18 9.94 -13.39
CA GLY A 69 -9.92 9.61 -14.61
C GLY A 69 -11.33 10.18 -14.58
N ASN A 70 -11.82 10.62 -15.74
CA ASN A 70 -13.22 11.02 -15.87
C ASN A 70 -14.13 9.80 -15.69
N ILE A 71 -15.29 10.00 -15.07
CA ILE A 71 -16.31 8.95 -14.98
C ILE A 71 -16.88 8.75 -16.38
N GLY A 72 -16.60 7.58 -16.94
CA GLY A 72 -16.92 7.22 -18.31
C GLY A 72 -16.08 6.01 -18.75
N GLY A 73 -16.61 5.22 -19.67
CA GLY A 73 -15.94 4.00 -20.11
C GLY A 73 -16.90 2.94 -20.65
N ALA A 74 -16.65 1.69 -20.26
CA ALA A 74 -17.38 0.54 -20.77
C ALA A 74 -18.43 0.06 -19.75
N MET A 75 -19.65 -0.17 -20.23
CA MET A 75 -20.67 -0.88 -19.45
C MET A 75 -20.46 -2.39 -19.56
N SER A 76 -20.54 -3.08 -18.42
CA SER A 76 -20.53 -4.53 -18.31
C SER A 76 -21.72 -4.96 -17.46
N GLY A 77 -22.84 -5.28 -18.12
CA GLY A 77 -24.14 -5.38 -17.45
C GLY A 77 -24.53 -4.01 -16.89
N ASP A 78 -24.86 -3.96 -15.60
CA ASP A 78 -25.23 -2.73 -14.90
C ASP A 78 -24.03 -2.00 -14.25
N MET A 79 -22.81 -2.48 -14.50
CA MET A 79 -21.59 -1.89 -13.96
C MET A 79 -20.87 -1.02 -15.00
N LEU A 80 -20.55 0.22 -14.65
CA LEU A 80 -19.64 1.07 -15.43
C LEU A 80 -18.20 0.83 -14.97
N ILE A 81 -17.30 0.57 -15.92
CA ILE A 81 -15.86 0.45 -15.68
C ILE A 81 -15.17 1.66 -16.32
N SER A 82 -14.53 2.48 -15.49
CA SER A 82 -13.77 3.67 -15.89
C SER A 82 -12.27 3.45 -15.66
N GLY A 83 -11.44 3.88 -16.60
CA GLY A 83 -9.99 3.80 -16.48
C GLY A 83 -9.41 4.96 -15.66
N LEU A 84 -8.40 4.67 -14.85
CA LEU A 84 -7.65 5.66 -14.09
C LEU A 84 -6.20 5.66 -14.57
N ALA A 85 -5.70 6.83 -14.94
CA ALA A 85 -4.33 7.04 -15.39
C ALA A 85 -3.51 7.71 -14.29
N GLU A 86 -2.20 7.47 -14.32
CA GLU A 86 -1.25 8.14 -13.44
C GLU A 86 -1.33 9.66 -13.61
N SER A 87 -1.19 10.36 -12.49
CA SER A 87 -1.08 11.81 -12.45
C SER A 87 -0.08 12.13 -11.37
N GLY A 88 0.92 12.98 -11.63
CA GLY A 88 1.96 13.34 -10.66
C GLY A 88 2.98 12.24 -10.36
N VAL A 89 2.51 11.07 -9.90
CA VAL A 89 3.34 9.97 -9.42
C VAL A 89 3.30 8.77 -10.38
N PRO A 90 4.42 8.41 -11.02
CA PRO A 90 4.47 7.31 -11.99
C PRO A 90 4.09 5.96 -11.39
N GLY A 91 3.57 5.07 -12.24
CA GLY A 91 3.34 3.67 -11.91
C GLY A 91 2.01 3.36 -11.25
N HIS A 92 1.13 4.36 -11.09
CA HIS A 92 -0.23 4.20 -10.58
C HIS A 92 -1.24 4.17 -11.71
N VAL A 93 -1.73 2.97 -12.04
CA VAL A 93 -2.79 2.80 -13.03
C VAL A 93 -3.86 1.88 -12.46
N GLY A 94 -5.10 2.08 -12.89
CA GLY A 94 -6.17 1.27 -12.33
C GLY A 94 -7.53 1.52 -12.93
N PHE A 95 -8.54 1.10 -12.20
CA PHE A 95 -9.94 1.14 -12.62
C PHE A 95 -10.81 1.59 -11.46
N ALA A 96 -11.85 2.36 -11.80
CA ALA A 96 -12.99 2.60 -10.93
C ALA A 96 -14.21 1.88 -11.52
N MET A 97 -14.87 1.07 -10.71
CA MET A 97 -16.08 0.36 -11.06
C MET A 97 -17.25 0.96 -10.29
N PHE A 98 -18.36 1.20 -10.98
CA PHE A 98 -19.56 1.79 -10.42
C PHE A 98 -20.71 0.82 -10.67
N ALA A 99 -21.39 0.40 -9.62
CA ALA A 99 -22.57 -0.46 -9.70
C ALA A 99 -23.74 0.16 -8.92
N PRO A 100 -24.98 0.09 -9.44
CA PRO A 100 -26.14 0.53 -8.69
C PRO A 100 -26.35 -0.36 -7.47
N ASP A 101 -26.69 0.24 -6.32
CA ASP A 101 -27.07 -0.47 -5.11
C ASP A 101 -28.22 0.25 -4.39
N GLY A 102 -29.46 -0.16 -4.67
CA GLY A 102 -30.65 0.50 -4.15
C GLY A 102 -30.72 1.97 -4.57
N ASP A 103 -30.75 2.87 -3.58
CA ASP A 103 -30.74 4.32 -3.78
C ASP A 103 -29.32 4.91 -3.83
N GLY A 104 -28.29 4.06 -3.73
CA GLY A 104 -26.88 4.43 -3.75
C GLY A 104 -26.13 3.86 -4.95
N THR A 105 -24.85 4.18 -4.99
CA THR A 105 -23.90 3.62 -5.96
C THR A 105 -22.71 3.04 -5.22
N LEU A 106 -22.40 1.77 -5.47
CA LEU A 106 -21.17 1.15 -4.99
C LEU A 106 -20.03 1.50 -5.94
N VAL A 107 -18.96 2.07 -5.39
CA VAL A 107 -17.75 2.45 -6.11
C VAL A 107 -16.59 1.61 -5.61
N SER A 108 -16.03 0.77 -6.47
CA SER A 108 -14.84 -0.02 -6.17
C SER A 108 -13.66 0.50 -6.99
N VAL A 109 -12.60 0.95 -6.33
CA VAL A 109 -11.38 1.47 -6.94
C VAL A 109 -10.25 0.46 -6.75
N ILE A 110 -9.61 0.06 -7.85
CA ILE A 110 -8.48 -0.86 -7.86
C ILE A 110 -7.31 -0.17 -8.54
N ILE A 111 -6.21 0.04 -7.81
CA ILE A 111 -4.98 0.65 -8.33
C ILE A 111 -3.84 -0.38 -8.23
N GLY A 112 -3.16 -0.62 -9.35
CA GLY A 112 -1.86 -1.28 -9.35
C GLY A 112 -0.76 -0.24 -9.14
N HIS A 113 0.22 -0.57 -8.29
CA HIS A 113 1.45 0.21 -8.16
C HIS A 113 2.63 -0.58 -8.71
N ALA A 114 3.17 -0.15 -9.85
CA ALA A 114 4.35 -0.70 -10.51
C ALA A 114 4.36 -2.23 -10.72
N LEU A 115 3.23 -2.91 -10.53
CA LEU A 115 3.11 -4.36 -10.48
C LEU A 115 4.20 -4.98 -9.57
N ALA A 116 4.36 -4.46 -8.35
CA ALA A 116 5.24 -5.09 -7.37
C ALA A 116 4.68 -6.47 -6.97
N PRO A 117 5.51 -7.52 -6.77
CA PRO A 117 5.02 -8.83 -6.33
C PRO A 117 4.34 -8.73 -4.97
N VAL A 118 3.25 -9.48 -4.77
CA VAL A 118 2.51 -9.48 -3.50
C VAL A 118 3.41 -10.03 -2.39
N SER A 119 3.69 -9.20 -1.39
CA SER A 119 4.34 -9.68 -0.17
C SER A 119 3.29 -10.30 0.75
N ALA A 120 3.39 -11.60 1.01
CA ALA A 120 2.60 -12.24 2.05
C ALA A 120 3.01 -11.67 3.41
N ALA A 121 2.14 -10.91 4.06
CA ALA A 121 2.29 -10.63 5.48
C ALA A 121 2.28 -11.98 6.20
N SER A 122 3.43 -12.37 6.75
CA SER A 122 3.60 -13.64 7.44
C SER A 122 2.85 -13.61 8.77
N GLY A 123 1.54 -13.88 8.70
CA GLY A 123 0.71 -14.20 9.84
C GLY A 123 0.88 -15.66 10.22
N VAL A 124 2.01 -16.00 10.83
CA VAL A 124 2.09 -17.19 11.69
C VAL A 124 2.40 -16.66 13.07
N ALA A 125 1.38 -16.58 13.93
CA ALA A 125 1.58 -16.46 15.35
C ALA A 125 2.34 -17.72 15.80
N GLU A 126 3.63 -17.58 16.09
CA GLU A 126 4.41 -18.65 16.68
C GLU A 126 3.82 -18.97 18.07
N PRO A 127 3.55 -20.25 18.40
CA PRO A 127 3.20 -20.61 19.75
C PRO A 127 4.41 -20.33 20.65
N SER A 128 4.24 -19.42 21.61
CA SER A 128 5.21 -19.16 22.68
C SER A 128 5.31 -20.39 23.59
N ASP A 129 6.14 -21.35 23.20
CA ASP A 129 6.62 -22.40 24.09
C ASP A 129 7.88 -21.87 24.79
N SER A 130 7.69 -21.28 25.96
CA SER A 130 8.79 -20.80 26.81
C SER A 130 8.41 -20.89 28.29
N ALA A 131 8.53 -22.10 28.84
CA ALA A 131 8.89 -22.37 30.24
C ALA A 131 8.99 -23.90 30.35
N SER A 132 10.10 -24.54 30.67
CA SER A 132 11.20 -24.21 31.60
C SER A 132 12.32 -25.21 31.30
N ILE A 133 13.59 -24.87 31.55
CA ILE A 133 14.54 -25.64 32.41
C ILE A 133 15.72 -24.70 32.73
N GLU A 134 15.96 -24.53 34.03
CA GLU A 134 17.07 -23.82 34.64
C GLU A 134 18.38 -24.62 34.50
N ALA A 135 19.51 -23.95 34.28
CA ALA A 135 20.82 -24.48 34.63
C ALA A 135 21.80 -23.33 34.92
N ASP A 136 22.11 -23.20 36.22
CA ASP A 136 23.30 -22.63 36.84
C ASP A 136 24.40 -22.08 35.91
N HIS A 137 24.77 -20.82 36.13
CA HIS A 137 26.09 -20.31 35.81
C HIS A 137 26.73 -19.73 37.07
N GLU A 138 27.55 -20.55 37.71
CA GLU A 138 28.51 -20.12 38.72
C GLU A 138 29.52 -19.14 38.10
N HIS A 139 29.75 -18.04 38.82
CA HIS A 139 30.84 -17.10 38.61
C HIS A 139 32.19 -17.79 38.84
N ALA A 140 33.09 -17.68 37.87
CA ALA A 140 34.52 -17.74 38.12
C ALA A 140 35.23 -16.69 37.27
N GLU A 141 35.70 -15.64 37.94
CA GLU A 141 36.67 -14.69 37.41
C GLU A 141 38.04 -15.37 37.24
N GLY A 142 38.77 -14.99 36.21
CA GLY A 142 40.16 -15.43 35.97
C GLY A 142 40.84 -14.47 34.99
N GLU A 143 41.85 -13.80 35.50
CA GLU A 143 42.58 -12.66 34.96
C GLU A 143 43.52 -13.00 33.77
N ASP A 144 43.97 -11.92 33.12
CA ASP A 144 45.22 -11.75 32.36
C ASP A 144 45.42 -12.45 31.01
N ALA A 145 45.54 -11.66 29.94
CA ALA A 145 46.85 -11.30 29.38
C ALA A 145 46.73 -10.47 28.09
N ASP A 146 47.47 -9.37 28.10
CA ASP A 146 47.97 -8.55 26.99
C ASP A 146 47.95 -9.19 25.59
N HIS A 147 47.44 -8.45 24.59
CA HIS A 147 48.16 -8.32 23.32
C HIS A 147 47.98 -6.92 22.73
N ALA A 148 49.10 -6.19 22.76
CA ALA A 148 49.32 -4.88 22.20
C ALA A 148 49.18 -4.87 20.67
N HIS A 149 48.57 -3.81 20.14
CA HIS A 149 48.76 -3.37 18.76
C HIS A 149 49.33 -1.95 18.78
N ALA A 150 50.66 -1.88 18.78
CA ALA A 150 51.40 -0.81 18.11
C ALA A 150 51.73 -1.36 16.69
N GLU A 151 51.99 -0.61 15.63
CA GLU A 151 52.39 0.78 15.42
C GLU A 151 51.86 1.14 13.99
N GLU A 152 51.43 2.37 13.69
CA GLU A 152 52.16 3.37 12.86
C GLU A 152 52.50 2.87 11.41
N GLU A 153 52.36 3.59 10.30
CA GLU A 153 52.26 5.02 10.02
C GLU A 153 51.97 5.18 8.50
N ARG A 154 51.03 6.08 8.17
CA ARG A 154 51.15 7.20 7.20
C ARG A 154 51.48 7.05 5.69
N HIS A 155 50.94 8.09 5.00
CA HIS A 155 51.33 8.73 3.73
C HIS A 155 50.75 8.10 2.44
N ASP A 156 50.34 8.85 1.40
CA ASP A 156 50.02 10.26 1.19
C ASP A 156 49.35 10.36 -0.20
N ALA A 157 48.87 11.55 -0.52
CA ALA A 157 48.06 11.92 -1.68
C ALA A 157 48.62 11.67 -3.10
N ALA A 158 47.68 11.52 -4.06
CA ALA A 158 47.67 12.13 -5.42
C ALA A 158 46.29 11.81 -6.07
N ALA A 159 45.36 12.74 -6.30
CA ALA A 159 45.23 13.66 -7.46
C ALA A 159 45.63 12.97 -8.80
N THR A 160 44.83 12.86 -9.87
CA THR A 160 43.75 13.70 -10.46
C THR A 160 43.04 12.87 -11.57
N PRO A 161 41.82 13.24 -12.06
CA PRO A 161 41.15 12.62 -13.20
C PRO A 161 41.44 13.37 -14.52
N GLU A 162 41.30 12.73 -15.69
CA GLU A 162 41.25 13.39 -17.02
C GLU A 162 41.04 12.33 -18.15
N PRO A 163 40.67 12.74 -19.39
CA PRO A 163 39.39 13.30 -19.86
C PRO A 163 38.54 12.33 -20.70
#